data_AF-A0A1I9Y4G9-F1
#
_entry.id   AF-A0A1I9Y4G9-F1
#
_cell.length_a   1.000
_cell.length_b   1.000
_cell.length_c   1.000
_cell.angle_alpha   90.00
_cell.angle_beta   90.00
_cell.angle_gamma   90.00
#
_symmetry.space_group_name_H-M   'P 1'
#
loop_
_entity.id
_entity.type
_entity.pdbx_description
1 polymer ?
#
loop_
_entity_poly.entity_id
_entity_poly.type
_entity_poly.pdbx_seq_one_letter_code
_entity_poly.pdbx_strand_id
1 'polypeptide(L)'
;MARLFLTVLLACATVPAQADEHTVVVQAAAPEKGCVEVEVNGKREQSMSCLSEKLLPPHSAKSQRPPTLSGAESNLQRPSNQLGLYNRAALEHRMGNAFGKSVTPQRPPAPAPASPLLPPS
;
A
#
# COMPACT_ATOMS: atom_id res chain seq x y z
N MET A 1 -55.58 0.71 20.09
CA MET A 1 -54.40 1.43 20.59
C MET A 1 -53.06 0.70 20.34
N ALA A 2 -52.99 -0.63 20.35
CA ALA A 2 -51.74 -1.37 20.09
C ALA A 2 -51.24 -1.35 18.63
N ARG A 3 -52.10 -1.03 17.65
CA ARG A 3 -51.71 -0.98 16.22
C ARG A 3 -51.02 0.32 15.81
N LEU A 4 -51.21 1.42 16.56
CA LEU A 4 -50.55 2.70 16.27
C LEU A 4 -49.09 2.73 16.76
N PHE A 5 -48.77 1.96 17.79
CA PHE A 5 -47.40 1.85 18.30
C PHE A 5 -46.49 1.01 17.38
N LEU A 6 -47.06 0.04 16.65
CA LEU A 6 -46.29 -0.82 15.75
C LEU A 6 -45.84 -0.07 14.48
N THR A 7 -46.58 0.95 14.04
CA THR A 7 -46.24 1.74 12.84
C THR A 7 -45.15 2.79 13.10
N VAL A 8 -44.98 3.26 14.34
CA VAL A 8 -43.92 4.24 14.68
C VAL A 8 -42.53 3.59 14.75
N LEU A 9 -42.44 2.34 15.20
CA LEU A 9 -41.17 1.61 15.26
C LEU A 9 -40.63 1.18 13.88
N LEU A 10 -41.52 1.05 12.87
CA LEU A 10 -41.11 0.65 11.52
C LEU A 10 -40.61 1.82 10.66
N ALA A 11 -40.74 3.07 11.11
CA ALA A 11 -40.37 4.27 10.35
C ALA A 11 -38.91 4.73 10.53
N CYS A 12 -38.17 4.21 11.53
CA CYS A 12 -36.77 4.60 11.76
C CYS A 12 -35.74 3.72 11.04
N ALA A 13 -36.16 2.67 10.31
CA ALA A 13 -35.23 1.76 9.65
C ALA A 13 -34.87 2.16 8.21
N THR A 14 -35.43 3.25 7.67
CA THR A 14 -35.15 3.72 6.31
C THR A 14 -34.49 5.09 6.29
N VAL A 15 -33.49 5.29 7.15
CA VAL A 15 -32.46 6.29 6.88
C VAL A 15 -31.40 5.58 6.04
N PRO A 16 -31.29 5.85 4.73
CA PRO A 16 -30.02 5.56 4.08
C PRO A 16 -29.02 6.47 4.78
N ALA A 17 -28.15 5.87 5.59
CA ALA A 17 -26.90 6.51 5.93
C ALA A 17 -26.22 6.80 4.59
N GLN A 18 -26.33 8.04 4.13
CA GLN A 18 -25.44 8.60 3.12
C GLN A 18 -24.06 8.67 3.81
N ALA A 19 -23.45 7.50 4.00
CA ALA A 19 -22.01 7.44 3.92
C ALA A 19 -21.73 7.87 2.50
N ASP A 20 -21.12 9.04 2.35
CA ASP A 20 -20.46 9.47 1.12
C ASP A 20 -19.39 8.43 0.82
N GLU A 21 -19.84 7.29 0.29
CA GLU A 21 -18.99 6.33 -0.35
C GLU A 21 -18.56 7.10 -1.60
N HIS A 22 -17.38 7.71 -1.51
CA HIS A 22 -16.53 7.92 -2.67
C HIS A 22 -16.25 6.53 -3.27
N THR A 23 -17.29 5.91 -3.85
CA THR A 23 -17.17 4.85 -4.84
C THR A 23 -16.49 5.51 -6.02
N VAL A 24 -15.16 5.47 -6.00
CA VAL A 24 -14.37 5.67 -7.19
C VAL A 24 -14.76 4.52 -8.12
N VAL A 25 -15.67 4.82 -9.04
CA VAL A 25 -15.93 3.95 -10.18
C VAL A 25 -14.63 3.87 -10.96
N VAL A 26 -13.88 2.79 -10.78
CA VAL A 26 -12.68 2.50 -11.59
C VAL A 26 -13.18 2.07 -12.96
N GLN A 27 -13.41 3.06 -13.81
CA GLN A 27 -13.56 2.84 -15.24
C GLN A 27 -12.25 2.26 -15.76
N ALA A 28 -12.30 1.07 -16.36
CA ALA A 28 -11.12 0.45 -16.95
C ALA A 28 -10.51 1.42 -17.97
N ALA A 29 -9.34 1.96 -17.63
CA ALA A 29 -8.69 2.97 -18.44
C ALA A 29 -8.17 2.36 -19.75
N ALA A 30 -8.55 3.00 -20.85
CA ALA A 30 -7.94 2.84 -22.16
C ALA A 30 -6.45 3.30 -22.13
N PRO A 31 -5.68 3.05 -23.20
CA PRO A 31 -4.34 2.47 -23.20
C PRO A 31 -3.29 3.17 -22.31
N GLU A 32 -2.46 2.34 -21.67
CA GLU A 32 -1.14 2.58 -21.04
C GLU A 32 -0.63 4.04 -21.08
N LYS A 33 -1.16 4.89 -20.21
CA LYS A 33 -0.48 6.14 -19.82
C LYS A 33 0.43 5.81 -18.65
N GLY A 34 1.75 5.98 -18.82
CA GLY A 34 2.72 5.87 -17.74
C GLY A 34 2.37 6.82 -16.58
N CYS A 35 2.80 6.49 -15.36
CA CYS A 35 2.57 7.34 -14.20
C CYS A 35 3.27 8.69 -14.39
N VAL A 36 2.52 9.75 -14.69
CA VAL A 36 3.05 11.10 -14.90
C VAL A 36 3.05 11.86 -13.58
N GLU A 37 4.05 12.72 -13.43
CA GLU A 37 4.39 13.47 -12.23
C GLU A 37 3.90 14.93 -12.24
N VAL A 38 3.84 15.54 -11.05
CA VAL A 38 3.45 16.95 -10.84
C VAL A 38 4.63 17.72 -10.24
N GLU A 39 4.75 19.00 -10.57
CA GLU A 39 5.87 19.86 -10.16
C GLU A 39 5.51 20.71 -8.93
N VAL A 40 6.28 20.58 -7.85
CA VAL A 40 6.15 21.39 -6.63
C VAL A 40 7.50 22.07 -6.40
N ASN A 41 7.53 23.41 -6.37
CA ASN A 41 8.77 24.21 -6.26
C ASN A 41 9.82 23.93 -7.35
N GLY A 42 9.41 23.70 -8.61
CA GLY A 42 10.33 23.39 -9.71
C GLY A 42 10.97 22.00 -9.62
N LYS A 43 10.45 21.12 -8.75
CA LYS A 43 10.86 19.72 -8.64
C LYS A 43 9.68 18.82 -8.95
N ARG A 44 9.91 17.88 -9.86
CA ARG A 44 8.92 16.90 -10.31
C ARG A 44 8.84 15.77 -9.27
N GLU A 45 7.65 15.52 -8.72
CA GLU A 45 7.40 14.41 -7.78
C GLU A 45 6.51 13.33 -8.42
N GLN A 46 6.90 12.06 -8.21
CA GLN A 46 6.20 10.88 -8.70
C GLN A 46 4.77 10.80 -8.19
N SER A 47 3.82 10.49 -9.09
CA SER A 47 2.44 10.19 -8.70
C SER A 47 2.38 8.86 -7.95
N MET A 48 2.49 8.94 -6.62
CA MET A 48 2.48 7.77 -5.73
C MET A 48 1.20 6.91 -5.85
N SER A 49 0.07 7.50 -6.26
CA SER A 49 -1.17 6.77 -6.50
C SER A 49 -1.06 5.79 -7.66
N CYS A 50 -0.53 6.25 -8.81
CA CYS A 50 -0.33 5.41 -9.98
C CYS A 50 0.75 4.34 -9.72
N LEU A 51 1.82 4.70 -9.00
CA LEU A 51 2.84 3.74 -8.60
C LEU A 51 2.26 2.64 -7.71
N SER A 52 1.43 3.01 -6.74
CA SER A 52 0.76 2.06 -5.86
C SER A 52 -0.13 1.10 -6.66
N GLU A 53 -0.90 1.62 -7.62
CA GLU A 53 -1.76 0.82 -8.49
C GLU A 53 -0.97 -0.20 -9.33
N LYS A 54 0.16 0.21 -9.91
CA LYS A 54 1.04 -0.69 -10.68
C LYS A 54 1.74 -1.75 -9.82
N LEU A 55 1.91 -1.52 -8.52
CA LEU A 55 2.51 -2.46 -7.58
C LEU A 55 1.51 -3.46 -6.98
N LEU A 56 0.21 -3.32 -7.24
CA LEU A 56 -0.76 -4.31 -6.79
C LEU A 56 -0.49 -5.67 -7.45
N PRO A 57 -0.57 -6.78 -6.69
CA PRO A 57 -0.48 -8.11 -7.28
C PRO A 57 -1.64 -8.28 -8.28
N PRO A 58 -1.40 -8.99 -9.41
CA PRO A 58 -2.42 -9.19 -10.42
C PRO A 58 -3.66 -9.84 -9.78
N HIS A 59 -4.84 -9.38 -10.17
CA HIS A 59 -6.11 -9.79 -9.56
C HIS A 59 -6.30 -11.32 -9.59
N SER A 60 -5.72 -12.00 -10.60
CA SER A 60 -5.69 -13.46 -10.74
C SER A 60 -4.92 -14.17 -9.62
N ALA A 61 -3.90 -13.54 -9.02
CA ALA A 61 -3.13 -14.13 -7.92
C ALA A 61 -3.92 -14.22 -6.59
N LYS A 62 -5.03 -13.49 -6.46
CA LYS A 62 -5.89 -13.54 -5.25
C LYS A 62 -7.03 -14.54 -5.35
N SER A 63 -7.39 -14.98 -6.56
CA SER A 63 -8.65 -15.71 -6.80
C SER A 63 -8.50 -17.23 -6.92
N GLN A 64 -7.30 -17.75 -7.14
CA GLN A 64 -7.09 -19.19 -7.09
C GLN A 64 -7.04 -19.64 -5.63
N ARG A 65 -8.20 -20.07 -5.11
CA ARG A 65 -8.25 -20.89 -3.91
C ARG A 65 -7.28 -22.05 -4.14
N PRO A 66 -6.19 -22.17 -3.37
CA PRO A 66 -5.28 -23.28 -3.55
C PRO A 66 -6.08 -24.58 -3.38
N PRO A 67 -5.64 -25.70 -3.99
CA PRO A 67 -6.20 -27.02 -3.68
C PRO A 67 -6.26 -27.21 -2.16
N THR A 68 -7.08 -28.15 -1.67
CA THR A 68 -7.17 -28.44 -0.23
C THR A 68 -5.84 -29.01 0.28
N LEU A 69 -4.87 -28.12 0.46
CA LEU A 69 -3.53 -28.38 0.95
C LEU A 69 -3.62 -28.44 2.47
N SER A 70 -2.85 -29.34 3.06
CA SER A 70 -2.60 -29.32 4.48
C SER A 70 -1.94 -28.00 4.91
N GLY A 71 -2.00 -27.68 6.20
CA GLY A 71 -1.32 -26.51 6.75
C GLY A 71 0.18 -26.48 6.43
N ALA A 72 0.84 -27.64 6.37
CA ALA A 72 2.26 -27.73 6.03
C ALA A 72 2.53 -27.40 4.55
N GLU A 73 1.74 -27.96 3.64
CA GLU A 73 1.87 -27.73 2.20
C GLU A 73 1.55 -26.29 1.82
N SER A 74 0.56 -25.67 2.47
CA SER A 74 0.25 -24.25 2.23
C SER A 74 1.39 -23.34 2.68
N ASN A 75 2.13 -23.66 3.74
CA ASN A 75 3.31 -22.89 4.15
C ASN A 75 4.45 -22.94 3.13
N LEU A 76 4.65 -24.07 2.42
CA LEU A 76 5.67 -24.19 1.38
C LEU A 76 5.41 -23.26 0.18
N GLN A 77 4.16 -22.88 -0.06
CA GLN A 77 3.78 -21.97 -1.14
C GLN A 77 3.86 -20.49 -0.75
N ARG A 78 4.02 -20.18 0.54
CA ARG A 78 4.09 -18.80 1.02
C ARG A 78 5.50 -18.25 0.80
N PRO A 79 5.63 -17.00 0.32
CA PRO A 79 6.94 -16.35 0.22
C PRO A 79 7.55 -16.19 1.62
N SER A 80 8.88 -16.31 1.73
CA SER A 80 9.57 -16.29 3.03
C SER A 80 9.31 -15.01 3.84
N ASN A 81 9.04 -13.88 3.17
CA ASN A 81 8.65 -12.62 3.80
C ASN A 81 7.37 -12.74 4.65
N GLN A 82 6.43 -13.60 4.25
CA GLN A 82 5.19 -13.86 4.98
C GLN A 82 5.35 -14.85 6.14
N LEU A 83 6.44 -15.62 6.13
CA LEU A 83 6.75 -16.63 7.14
C LEU A 83 7.70 -16.09 8.22
N GLY A 84 8.22 -14.86 8.07
CA GLY A 84 9.26 -14.32 8.94
C GLY A 84 10.59 -15.04 8.82
N LEU A 85 10.79 -15.80 7.75
CA LEU A 85 12.02 -16.54 7.49
C LEU A 85 13.02 -15.66 6.74
N TYR A 86 14.26 -16.13 6.66
CA TYR A 86 15.31 -15.47 5.89
C TYR A 86 14.86 -15.21 4.44
N ASN A 87 15.11 -13.99 3.98
CA ASN A 87 14.90 -13.59 2.60
C ASN A 87 16.06 -12.70 2.14
N ARG A 88 16.77 -13.14 1.09
CA ARG A 88 17.94 -12.42 0.57
C ARG A 88 17.57 -11.03 0.05
N ALA A 89 16.49 -10.91 -0.73
CA ALA A 89 16.03 -9.63 -1.26
C ALA A 89 15.62 -8.66 -0.15
N ALA A 90 14.97 -9.15 0.91
CA ALA A 90 14.63 -8.31 2.06
C ALA A 90 15.88 -7.83 2.81
N LEU A 91 16.92 -8.67 2.93
CA LEU A 91 18.19 -8.28 3.54
C LEU A 91 18.96 -7.29 2.66
N GLU A 92 18.98 -7.50 1.34
CA GLU A 92 19.54 -6.55 0.36
C GLU A 92 18.88 -5.17 0.51
N HIS A 93 17.56 -5.10 0.60
CA HIS A 93 16.84 -3.85 0.81
C HIS A 93 17.18 -3.15 2.14
N ARG A 94 17.36 -3.91 3.23
CA ARG A 94 17.71 -3.34 4.54
C ARG A 94 19.15 -2.84 4.59
N MET A 95 20.07 -3.53 3.92
CA MET A 95 21.50 -3.18 3.93
C MET A 95 21.84 -2.11 2.89
N GLY A 96 21.10 -2.05 1.79
CA GLY A 96 21.40 -1.19 0.65
C GLY A 96 22.78 -1.51 0.07
N ASN A 97 23.56 -0.46 -0.22
CA ASN A 97 24.92 -0.60 -0.77
C ASN A 97 25.90 -1.35 0.16
N ALA A 98 25.54 -1.55 1.43
CA ALA A 98 26.35 -2.29 2.39
C ALA A 98 26.16 -3.83 2.30
N PHE A 99 25.23 -4.32 1.48
CA PHE A 99 24.97 -5.75 1.34
C PHE A 99 26.21 -6.51 0.86
N GLY A 100 26.62 -7.53 1.63
CA GLY A 100 27.82 -8.32 1.34
C GLY A 100 29.16 -7.59 1.58
N LYS A 101 29.14 -6.37 2.14
CA LYS A 101 30.34 -5.56 2.45
C LYS A 101 30.46 -5.19 3.92
N SER A 102 29.34 -5.07 4.63
CA SER A 102 29.30 -4.74 6.05
C SER A 102 28.25 -5.58 6.78
N VAL A 103 28.36 -5.62 8.11
CA VAL A 103 27.32 -6.11 9.04
C VAL A 103 26.36 -5.01 9.47
N THR A 104 26.69 -3.74 9.19
CA THR A 104 25.86 -2.57 9.48
C THR A 104 25.18 -2.04 8.22
N PRO A 105 23.88 -1.65 8.29
CA PRO A 105 23.17 -1.04 7.17
C PRO A 105 23.79 0.28 6.69
N GLN A 106 23.54 0.63 5.42
CA GLN A 106 23.90 1.94 4.89
C GLN A 106 23.14 3.05 5.61
N ARG A 107 23.85 3.95 6.30
CA ARG A 107 23.31 5.21 6.80
C ARG A 107 23.82 6.36 5.94
N PRO A 108 22.96 7.28 5.48
CA PRO A 108 23.44 8.53 4.91
C PRO A 108 24.36 9.25 5.91
N PRO A 109 25.44 9.91 5.44
CA PRO A 109 26.26 10.74 6.31
C PRO A 109 25.37 11.78 7.00
N ALA A 110 25.69 12.12 8.24
CA ALA A 110 24.99 13.19 8.93
C ALA A 110 25.14 14.48 8.10
N PRO A 111 24.06 15.26 7.91
CA PRO A 111 24.18 16.56 7.26
C PRO A 111 25.20 17.41 8.03
N ALA A 112 25.95 18.24 7.30
CA ALA A 112 26.86 19.19 7.93
C ALA A 112 26.07 20.09 8.91
N PRO A 113 26.66 20.46 10.06
CA PRO A 113 25.98 21.33 11.01
C PRO A 113 25.63 22.65 10.32
N ALA A 114 24.34 22.97 10.26
CA ALA A 114 23.89 24.26 9.76
C ALA A 114 24.37 25.35 10.72
N SER A 115 25.24 26.22 10.24
CA SER A 115 25.65 27.39 11.02
C SER A 115 24.51 28.41 11.01
N PRO A 116 24.05 28.91 12.17
CA PRO A 116 23.00 29.94 12.22
C PRO A 116 23.46 31.30 11.66
N LEU A 117 24.76 31.45 11.37
CA LEU A 117 25.38 32.67 10.88
C LEU A 117 25.71 32.64 9.38
N LEU A 118 25.55 31.49 8.70
CA LEU A 118 25.88 31.34 7.29
C LEU A 118 24.63 30.93 6.50
N PRO A 119 24.34 31.59 5.36
CA PRO A 119 23.25 31.18 4.50
C PRO A 119 23.52 29.79 3.90
N PRO A 120 22.48 29.00 3.58
CA PRO A 120 22.65 27.72 2.90
C PRO A 120 23.32 27.94 1.54
N SER A 121 24.40 27.19 1.28
CA SER A 121 25.12 27.16 0.00
C SER A 121 24.46 26.23 -1.00
#